data_AF-A0A3D2GB62-F1
#
_entry.id   AF-A0A3D2GB62-F1
#
_cell.length_a   1.000
_cell.length_b   1.000
_cell.length_c   1.000
_cell.angle_alpha   90.00
_cell.angle_beta   90.00
_cell.angle_gamma   90.00
#
_symmetry.space_group_name_H-M   'P 1'
#
loop_
_entity.id
_entity.type
_entity.pdbx_description
1 polymer ?
#
loop_
_entity_poly.entity_id
_entity_poly.type
_entity_poly.pdbx_seq_one_letter_code
_entity_poly.pdbx_strand_id
1 'polypeptide(L)' 'EYLSRTEGIIPAIESAHAVAYGKKLAPTMDKDQIIVINISGRGDKDVAAIARYRGVEIFD' A
#
# COMPACT_ATOMS: atom_id res chain seq x y z
N GLU A 1 -0.46 -0.31 -5.54
CA GLU A 1 -1.93 -0.37 -5.76
C GLU A 1 -2.64 -1.54 -5.06
N TYR A 2 -1.94 -2.56 -4.52
CA TYR A 2 -2.61 -3.72 -3.88
C TYR A 2 -3.71 -3.32 -2.89
N LEU A 3 -3.35 -2.57 -1.82
CA LEU A 3 -4.30 -2.17 -0.79
C LEU A 3 -5.45 -1.33 -1.33
N SER A 4 -5.17 -0.50 -2.36
CA SER A 4 -6.18 0.35 -2.99
C SER A 4 -7.16 -0.43 -3.84
N ARG A 5 -6.71 -1.49 -4.51
CA ARG A 5 -7.58 -2.35 -5.31
C ARG A 5 -8.37 -3.34 -4.46
N THR A 6 -7.81 -3.84 -3.37
CA THR A 6 -8.48 -4.86 -2.55
C THR A 6 -9.36 -4.26 -1.46
N GLU A 7 -8.91 -3.19 -0.80
CA GLU A 7 -9.59 -2.60 0.36
C GLU A 7 -10.11 -1.17 0.12
N GLY A 8 -9.85 -0.58 -1.05
CA GLY A 8 -10.26 0.81 -1.34
C GLY A 8 -9.46 1.87 -0.57
N ILE A 9 -8.37 1.49 0.09
CA ILE A 9 -7.51 2.42 0.84
C ILE A 9 -6.33 2.83 -0.04
N ILE A 10 -6.10 4.13 -0.20
CA ILE A 10 -4.90 4.66 -0.87
C ILE A 10 -3.86 4.96 0.22
N PRO A 11 -2.92 4.05 0.52
CA PRO A 11 -1.93 4.28 1.56
C PRO A 11 -0.85 5.25 1.07
N ALA A 12 -0.25 5.99 2.00
CA ALA A 12 1.02 6.67 1.76
C ALA A 12 2.08 5.66 1.27
N ILE A 13 3.03 6.12 0.45
CA ILE A 13 4.12 5.26 -0.05
C ILE A 13 4.87 4.60 1.11
N GLU A 14 5.09 5.33 2.20
CA GLU A 14 5.75 4.83 3.40
C GLU A 14 4.96 3.68 4.05
N SER A 15 3.63 3.80 4.14
CA SER A 15 2.75 2.73 4.64
C SER A 15 2.67 1.53 3.68
N ALA A 16 2.77 1.77 2.37
CA ALA A 16 2.78 0.70 1.38
C ALA A 16 3.98 -0.25 1.54
N HIS A 17 5.12 0.24 2.07
CA HIS A 17 6.26 -0.61 2.39
C HIS A 17 5.95 -1.62 3.50
N ALA A 18 5.26 -1.18 4.56
CA ALA A 18 4.85 -2.05 5.66
C ALA A 18 3.86 -3.13 5.17
N VAL A 19 2.89 -2.76 4.34
CA VAL A 19 1.96 -3.71 3.71
C VAL A 19 2.70 -4.70 2.80
N ALA A 20 3.67 -4.23 2.00
CA ALA A 20 4.45 -5.09 1.13
C ALA A 20 5.25 -6.13 1.91
N TYR A 21 5.83 -5.76 3.05
CA TYR A 21 6.50 -6.71 3.93
C TYR A 21 5.50 -7.65 4.62
N GLY A 22 4.39 -7.13 5.14
CA GLY A 22 3.33 -7.93 5.76
C GLY A 22 2.82 -9.04 4.82
N LYS A 23 2.69 -8.77 3.52
CA LYS A 23 2.33 -9.78 2.52
C LYS A 23 3.37 -10.88 2.33
N LYS A 24 4.66 -10.60 2.58
CA LYS A 24 5.72 -11.60 2.53
C LYS A 24 5.80 -12.41 3.82
N LEU A 25 5.51 -11.78 4.95
CA LEU A 25 5.54 -12.39 6.27
C LEU A 25 4.30 -13.27 6.54
N ALA A 26 3.10 -12.81 6.19
CA ALA A 26 1.86 -13.51 6.50
C ALA A 26 1.81 -14.98 6.03
N PRO A 27 2.32 -15.37 4.85
CA PRO A 27 2.37 -16.77 4.42
C PRO A 27 3.29 -17.67 5.23
N THR A 28 4.21 -17.11 6.04
CA THR A 28 5.14 -17.88 6.89
C THR A 28 4.64 -18.01 8.33
N MET A 29 3.46 -17.46 8.64
CA MET A 29 2.84 -17.48 9.97
C MET A 29 1.72 -18.52 10.03
N ASP A 30 1.43 -18.98 11.24
CA ASP A 30 0.26 -19.83 11.47
C ASP A 30 -1.03 -19.01 11.32
N LYS A 31 -2.13 -19.69 10.94
CA LYS A 31 -3.40 -19.02 10.60
C LYS A 31 -4.09 -18.31 11.76
N ASP A 32 -3.75 -18.66 12.99
CA ASP A 32 -4.27 -18.09 14.24
C ASP A 32 -3.44 -16.90 14.75
N GLN A 33 -2.26 -16.65 14.16
CA GLN A 33 -1.44 -15.50 14.48
C GLN A 33 -1.96 -14.23 13.81
N ILE A 34 -1.89 -13.10 14.53
CA ILE A 34 -2.42 -11.81 14.08
C ILE A 34 -1.27 -10.85 13.76
N ILE A 35 -1.35 -10.17 12.61
CA ILE A 35 -0.44 -9.08 12.23
C ILE A 35 -1.19 -7.75 12.31
N VAL A 36 -0.63 -6.77 13.03
CA VAL A 36 -1.10 -5.39 12.99
C VAL A 36 -0.14 -4.57 12.15
N ILE A 37 -0.64 -3.98 11.07
CA ILE A 37 0.14 -3.09 10.20
C ILE A 37 -0.34 -1.66 10.45
N ASN A 38 0.57 -0.78 10.84
CA ASN A 38 0.26 0.64 10.99
C ASN A 38 0.20 1.31 9.61
N ILE A 39 -0.95 1.89 9.26
CA ILE A 39 -1.12 2.76 8.10
C ILE A 39 -0.95 4.19 8.58
N SER A 40 0.29 4.68 8.54
CA SER A 40 0.70 5.97 9.10
C SER A 40 0.09 7.18 8.38
N GLY A 41 -0.39 7.01 7.14
CA GLY A 41 -0.99 8.10 6.39
C GLY A 41 -1.66 7.67 5.10
N ARG A 42 -2.42 8.61 4.54
CA ARG A 42 -3.07 8.50 3.23
C ARG A 42 -2.13 8.91 2.09
N GLY A 43 -2.33 8.32 0.92
CA GLY A 43 -1.45 8.48 -0.24
C GLY A 43 -1.83 9.60 -1.21
N ASP A 44 -2.76 10.50 -0.87
CA ASP A 44 -3.18 11.60 -1.74
C ASP A 44 -2.00 12.43 -2.26
N LYS A 45 -1.02 12.72 -1.39
CA LYS A 45 0.21 13.45 -1.76
C LYS A 45 1.07 12.70 -2.80
N ASP A 46 0.96 11.38 -2.85
CA ASP A 46 1.84 10.50 -3.62
C ASP A 46 1.26 10.11 -4.98
N VAL A 47 -0.05 10.31 -5.19
CA VAL A 47 -0.77 9.89 -6.41
C VAL A 47 -0.11 10.44 -7.68
N ALA A 48 0.24 11.72 -7.69
CA ALA A 48 0.93 12.38 -8.81
C ALA A 48 2.29 11.74 -9.13
N ALA A 49 3.08 11.45 -8.09
CA ALA A 49 4.40 10.86 -8.25
C ALA A 49 4.28 9.41 -8.77
N ILE A 50 3.34 8.63 -8.23
CA ILE A 50 3.11 7.25 -8.65
C ILE A 50 2.55 7.17 -10.07
N ALA A 51 1.64 8.07 -10.46
CA ALA A 51 1.12 8.11 -11.82
C ALA A 51 2.24 8.37 -12.84
N ARG A 52 3.08 9.39 -12.60
CA ARG A 52 4.26 9.66 -13.43
C ARG A 52 5.22 8.47 -13.49
N TYR A 53 5.51 7.85 -12.34
CA TYR A 53 6.36 6.66 -12.28
C TYR A 53 5.80 5.50 -13.13
N ARG A 54 4.47 5.40 -13.25
CA ARG A 54 3.79 4.39 -14.07
C ARG A 54 3.61 4.79 -15.54
N GLY A 55 4.04 5.98 -15.95
CA GLY A 55 3.78 6.51 -17.28
C GLY A 55 2.29 6.82 -17.52
N VAL A 56 1.54 7.13 -16.46
CA VAL A 56 0.14 7.57 -16.53
C VAL A 56 0.09 9.07 -16.31
N GLU A 57 -0.46 9.80 -17.27
CA GLU A 57 -0.82 11.21 -17.11
C GLU A 57 -2.20 11.31 -16.46
N ILE A 58 -2.29 12.10 -15.40
CA ILE A 58 -3.52 12.32 -14.61
C ILE A 58 -3.85 13.80 -14.41
N PHE A 59 -3.07 14.67 -15.05
CA PHE A 59 -3.35 16.09 -15.15
C PHE A 59 -3.26 16.43 -16.63
N ASP A 60 -4.31 17.08 -17.15
CA ASP A 60 -4.26 17.79 -18.44
C ASP A 60 -3.41 19.07 -18.31
#